data_AF-A0A1U7YP74-F1
#
_entry.id   AF-A0A1U7YP74-F1
#
_cell.length_a   1.000
_cell.length_b   1.000
_cell.length_c   1.000
_cell.angle_alpha   90.00
_cell.angle_beta   90.00
_cell.angle_gamma   90.00
#
_symmetry.space_group_name_H-M   'P 1'
#
loop_
_entity.id
_entity.type
_entity.pdbx_description
1 polymer ?
#
loop_
_entity_poly.entity_id
_entity_poly.type
_entity_poly.pdbx_seq_one_letter_code
_entity_poly.pdbx_strand_id
1 'polypeptide(L)'
;MASWEHFGEIANVAQLTGIDAVRLIGMIVKAATTARMHKKNCRQFAQHLKLIGNLLEQLKITELKRYPETREPLEQLEDALRRSYILVKSCQDRSYLYLLAMGWNIVYQFRRAQNEIDQYLKIIPLITLVDNARVRERLEFIERDQHEYTLEAEDMKVQEVIMKPEPSKDDTIILTKNLSCSYPRVPINEAIKKENEKLQLELQRSQANLDVGQCEFIQHLLDVTEVVATNSLSLKSSPIKPPKKLDESYSNVDSYTDHYVESYAKNDEKQATSRNTSSVSSKHELLSSKGSHRYEEWHSDLLGCCSEPLLCIKTVFFPCGTFSKVASVAADRHISSAEACNELMAYSLILSCCCYTCCIRRKLRKKLNIMGGFVDDFLSHLMCCCCALVQEWREVEIRGTHGLEKTKVRPPTSQLMES
;
A
#
# COMPACT_ATOMS: atom_id res chain seq x y z
N MET A 1 17.60 1.84 -16.09
CA MET A 1 16.81 1.05 -17.05
C MET A 1 16.40 -0.34 -16.53
N ALA A 2 16.95 -0.84 -15.42
CA ALA A 2 16.94 -2.26 -15.01
C ALA A 2 15.59 -2.99 -14.78
N SER A 3 14.49 -2.32 -14.40
CA SER A 3 13.34 -3.04 -13.78
C SER A 3 12.58 -4.07 -14.65
N TRP A 4 12.94 -4.26 -15.93
CA TRP A 4 12.36 -5.31 -16.78
C TRP A 4 13.11 -6.65 -16.71
N GLU A 5 14.42 -6.63 -16.39
CA GLU A 5 15.28 -7.82 -16.30
C GLU A 5 14.82 -8.77 -15.18
N HIS A 6 14.19 -8.19 -14.15
CA HIS A 6 13.45 -8.87 -13.08
C HIS A 6 12.47 -9.94 -13.56
N PHE A 7 11.63 -9.61 -14.55
CA PHE A 7 10.47 -10.41 -14.90
C PHE A 7 10.70 -11.29 -16.13
N GLY A 8 11.60 -10.90 -17.03
CA GLY A 8 11.91 -11.65 -18.25
C GLY A 8 13.38 -11.97 -18.46
N GLU A 9 13.69 -13.26 -18.48
CA GLU A 9 14.84 -13.78 -19.23
C GLU A 9 14.75 -13.29 -20.69
N ILE A 10 15.81 -12.70 -21.23
CA ILE A 10 15.87 -12.22 -22.63
C ILE A 10 15.57 -13.37 -23.61
N ALA A 11 15.91 -14.62 -23.24
CA ALA A 11 15.57 -15.83 -23.98
C ALA A 11 14.06 -16.03 -24.22
N ASN A 12 13.20 -15.65 -23.26
CA ASN A 12 11.74 -15.75 -23.42
C ASN A 12 11.17 -14.59 -24.24
N VAL A 13 11.85 -13.43 -24.29
CA VAL A 13 11.52 -12.37 -25.26
C VAL A 13 11.88 -12.82 -26.68
N ALA A 14 13.07 -13.44 -26.84
CA ALA A 14 13.55 -13.93 -28.13
C ALA A 14 12.61 -14.98 -28.76
N GLN A 15 12.05 -15.89 -27.97
CA GLN A 15 11.04 -16.87 -28.41
C GLN A 15 9.72 -16.24 -28.92
N LEU A 16 9.46 -14.96 -28.63
CA LEU A 16 8.26 -14.21 -29.04
C LEU A 16 8.54 -13.24 -30.20
N THR A 17 9.76 -13.24 -30.75
CA THR A 17 10.10 -12.47 -31.95
C THR A 17 9.33 -12.97 -33.17
N GLY A 18 9.00 -12.06 -34.10
CA GLY A 18 8.20 -12.38 -35.29
C GLY A 18 6.70 -12.63 -35.04
N ILE A 19 6.25 -12.70 -33.78
CA ILE A 19 4.82 -12.69 -33.43
C ILE A 19 4.29 -11.26 -33.53
N ASP A 20 3.17 -11.06 -34.23
CA ASP A 20 2.51 -9.77 -34.41
C ASP A 20 1.77 -9.28 -33.15
N ALA A 21 1.51 -7.97 -33.10
CA ALA A 21 0.84 -7.31 -31.97
C ALA A 21 -0.53 -7.92 -31.59
N VAL A 22 -1.38 -8.27 -32.57
CA VAL A 22 -2.74 -8.78 -32.30
C VAL A 22 -2.68 -10.19 -31.71
N ARG A 23 -1.80 -11.04 -32.24
CA ARG A 23 -1.54 -12.38 -31.70
C ARG A 23 -0.87 -12.34 -30.32
N LEU A 24 0.04 -11.40 -30.07
CA LEU A 24 0.58 -11.14 -28.72
C LEU A 24 -0.53 -10.76 -27.74
N ILE A 25 -1.43 -9.83 -28.11
CA ILE A 25 -2.60 -9.46 -27.30
C ILE A 25 -3.48 -10.68 -26.99
N GLY A 26 -3.77 -11.52 -27.99
CA GLY A 26 -4.49 -12.78 -27.78
C GLY A 26 -3.80 -13.74 -26.78
N MET A 27 -2.48 -13.82 -26.82
CA MET A 27 -1.68 -14.59 -25.86
C MET A 27 -1.71 -13.99 -24.45
N ILE A 28 -1.63 -12.67 -24.31
CA ILE A 28 -1.74 -11.96 -23.02
C ILE A 28 -3.12 -12.21 -22.39
N VAL A 29 -4.19 -12.07 -23.18
CA VAL A 29 -5.57 -12.35 -22.75
C VAL A 29 -5.71 -13.79 -22.24
N LYS A 30 -5.11 -14.76 -22.93
CA LYS A 30 -5.13 -16.17 -22.49
C LYS A 30 -4.31 -16.40 -21.21
N ALA A 31 -3.16 -15.77 -21.05
CA ALA A 31 -2.36 -15.87 -19.83
C ALA A 31 -3.10 -15.24 -18.62
N ALA A 32 -3.77 -14.12 -18.82
CA ALA A 32 -4.51 -13.39 -17.79
C ALA A 32 -5.71 -14.17 -17.21
N THR A 33 -6.38 -15.02 -18.00
CA THR A 33 -7.46 -15.88 -17.46
C THR A 33 -6.92 -17.02 -16.60
N THR A 34 -5.65 -17.41 -16.78
CA THR A 34 -4.95 -18.45 -16.01
C THR A 34 -4.08 -17.92 -14.86
N ALA A 35 -4.02 -16.61 -14.63
CA ALA A 35 -3.20 -16.01 -13.59
C ALA A 35 -3.59 -16.47 -12.17
N ARG A 36 -2.57 -16.79 -11.34
CA ARG A 36 -2.74 -17.20 -9.94
C ARG A 36 -2.74 -15.98 -9.01
N MET A 37 -1.87 -15.01 -9.28
CA MET A 37 -1.74 -13.74 -8.54
C MET A 37 -2.23 -12.54 -9.35
N HIS A 38 -2.45 -11.41 -8.67
CA HIS A 38 -2.85 -10.12 -9.26
C HIS A 38 -4.02 -10.25 -10.26
N LYS A 39 -5.02 -11.07 -9.92
CA LYS A 39 -6.07 -11.50 -10.86
C LYS A 39 -6.87 -10.30 -11.40
N LYS A 40 -7.15 -9.31 -10.54
CA LYS A 40 -7.80 -8.05 -10.92
C LYS A 40 -6.97 -7.29 -11.96
N ASN A 41 -5.70 -7.00 -11.64
CA ASN A 41 -4.77 -6.26 -12.51
C ASN A 41 -4.56 -6.98 -13.86
N CYS A 42 -4.34 -8.30 -13.85
CA CYS A 42 -4.17 -9.09 -15.07
C CYS A 42 -5.41 -9.01 -15.99
N ARG A 43 -6.62 -9.04 -15.42
CA ARG A 43 -7.88 -8.94 -16.17
C ARG A 43 -8.09 -7.54 -16.74
N GLN A 44 -7.89 -6.50 -15.92
CA GLN A 44 -7.99 -5.09 -16.32
C GLN A 44 -7.04 -4.78 -17.48
N PHE A 45 -5.76 -5.11 -17.33
CA PHE A 45 -4.75 -4.95 -18.38
C PHE A 45 -5.10 -5.74 -19.66
N ALA A 46 -5.58 -6.98 -19.51
CA ALA A 46 -6.05 -7.78 -20.65
C ALA A 46 -7.39 -7.30 -21.28
N GLN A 47 -8.17 -6.46 -20.60
CA GLN A 47 -9.34 -5.78 -21.16
C GLN A 47 -8.89 -4.55 -21.96
N HIS A 48 -8.02 -3.73 -21.37
CA HIS A 48 -7.39 -2.58 -22.03
C HIS A 48 -6.71 -2.98 -23.35
N LEU A 49 -5.84 -4.00 -23.32
CA LEU A 49 -5.16 -4.49 -24.52
C LEU A 49 -6.12 -5.04 -25.60
N LYS A 50 -7.34 -5.47 -25.28
CA LYS A 50 -8.34 -5.82 -26.31
C LYS A 50 -8.88 -4.61 -27.05
N LEU A 51 -9.07 -3.48 -26.37
CA LEU A 51 -9.46 -2.23 -27.02
C LEU A 51 -8.40 -1.80 -28.05
N ILE A 52 -7.12 -1.95 -27.67
CA ILE A 52 -5.97 -1.74 -28.54
C ILE A 52 -5.97 -2.72 -29.71
N GLY A 53 -6.13 -4.03 -29.48
CA GLY A 53 -6.20 -5.04 -30.55
C GLY A 53 -7.30 -4.72 -31.58
N ASN A 54 -8.50 -4.38 -31.10
CA ASN A 54 -9.64 -3.96 -31.93
C ASN A 54 -9.36 -2.69 -32.76
N LEU A 55 -8.41 -1.85 -32.35
CA LEU A 55 -7.96 -0.68 -33.11
C LEU A 55 -6.86 -1.06 -34.13
N LEU A 56 -5.87 -1.85 -33.72
CA LEU A 56 -4.78 -2.33 -34.60
C LEU A 56 -5.30 -3.16 -35.80
N GLU A 57 -6.34 -3.96 -35.60
CA GLU A 57 -7.05 -4.66 -36.69
C GLU A 57 -7.67 -3.68 -37.69
N GLN A 58 -8.35 -2.63 -37.23
CA GLN A 58 -8.97 -1.62 -38.11
C GLN A 58 -7.93 -0.73 -38.81
N LEU A 59 -6.80 -0.48 -38.16
CA LEU A 59 -5.65 0.22 -38.74
C LEU A 59 -4.88 -0.62 -39.75
N LYS A 60 -5.19 -1.92 -39.89
CA LYS A 60 -4.46 -2.89 -40.73
C LYS A 60 -2.94 -2.78 -40.55
N ILE A 61 -2.44 -3.05 -39.35
CA ILE A 61 -0.99 -2.99 -39.02
C ILE A 61 -0.03 -3.60 -40.07
N THR A 62 -0.44 -4.64 -40.82
CA THR A 62 0.34 -5.25 -41.91
C THR A 62 0.57 -4.33 -43.12
N GLU A 63 -0.33 -3.39 -43.39
CA GLU A 63 -0.13 -2.32 -44.38
C GLU A 63 0.75 -1.20 -43.78
N LEU A 64 0.56 -0.85 -42.51
CA LEU A 64 1.35 0.18 -41.83
C LEU A 64 2.83 -0.18 -41.64
N LYS A 65 3.19 -1.45 -41.43
CA LYS A 65 4.61 -1.89 -41.36
C LYS A 65 5.40 -1.69 -42.67
N ARG A 66 4.75 -1.29 -43.77
CA ARG A 66 5.41 -1.00 -45.07
C ARG A 66 5.98 0.42 -45.16
N TYR A 67 5.47 1.36 -44.36
CA TYR A 67 5.94 2.75 -44.34
C TYR A 67 7.03 2.89 -43.27
N PRO A 68 8.19 3.50 -43.58
CA PRO A 68 9.30 3.59 -42.64
C PRO A 68 8.97 4.41 -41.39
N GLU A 69 8.13 5.44 -41.51
CA GLU A 69 7.76 6.36 -40.44
C GLU A 69 6.95 5.66 -39.32
N THR A 70 6.09 4.72 -39.68
CA THR A 70 5.28 3.94 -38.74
C THR A 70 5.93 2.65 -38.27
N ARG A 71 6.97 2.19 -38.97
CA ARG A 71 7.59 0.90 -38.70
C ARG A 71 8.22 0.83 -37.31
N GLU A 72 9.03 1.83 -36.94
CA GLU A 72 9.72 1.85 -35.64
C GLU A 72 8.72 1.89 -34.45
N PRO A 73 7.71 2.79 -34.43
CA PRO A 73 6.66 2.75 -33.38
C PRO A 73 5.91 1.41 -33.29
N LEU A 74 5.70 0.71 -34.42
CA LEU A 74 5.05 -0.61 -34.43
C LEU A 74 5.96 -1.73 -33.90
N GLU A 75 7.27 -1.68 -34.17
CA GLU A 75 8.25 -2.62 -33.61
C GLU A 75 8.41 -2.40 -32.09
N GLN A 76 8.48 -1.15 -31.63
CA GLN A 76 8.54 -0.79 -30.20
C GLN A 76 7.25 -1.18 -29.45
N LEU A 77 6.07 -1.00 -30.05
CA LEU A 77 4.79 -1.48 -29.52
C LEU A 77 4.77 -3.01 -29.34
N GLU A 78 5.29 -3.76 -30.31
CA GLU A 78 5.39 -5.21 -30.18
C GLU A 78 6.37 -5.65 -29.09
N ASP A 79 7.49 -4.97 -28.89
CA ASP A 79 8.43 -5.27 -27.80
C ASP A 79 7.87 -4.90 -26.42
N ALA A 80 7.03 -3.86 -26.33
CA ALA A 80 6.24 -3.57 -25.13
C ALA A 80 5.21 -4.69 -24.86
N LEU A 81 4.54 -5.21 -25.90
CA LEU A 81 3.62 -6.34 -25.79
C LEU A 81 4.31 -7.67 -25.43
N ARG A 82 5.52 -7.94 -25.96
CA ARG A 82 6.34 -9.12 -25.60
C ARG A 82 6.70 -9.12 -24.11
N ARG A 83 7.17 -7.97 -23.59
CA ARG A 83 7.44 -7.78 -22.14
C ARG A 83 6.17 -7.89 -21.29
N SER A 84 5.07 -7.34 -21.79
CA SER A 84 3.74 -7.40 -21.14
C SER A 84 3.18 -8.82 -21.02
N TYR A 85 3.39 -9.67 -22.04
CA TYR A 85 3.08 -11.10 -21.96
C TYR A 85 3.87 -11.80 -20.88
N ILE A 86 5.17 -11.51 -20.77
CA ILE A 86 6.03 -12.11 -19.74
C ILE A 86 5.59 -11.67 -18.33
N LEU A 87 5.23 -10.38 -18.13
CA LEU A 87 4.68 -9.89 -16.87
C LEU A 87 3.41 -10.67 -16.45
N VAL A 88 2.42 -10.77 -17.34
CA VAL A 88 1.17 -11.50 -17.07
C VAL A 88 1.43 -13.00 -16.88
N LYS A 89 2.33 -13.61 -17.66
CA LYS A 89 2.69 -15.03 -17.53
C LYS A 89 3.42 -15.33 -16.22
N SER A 90 4.24 -14.40 -15.71
CA SER A 90 4.90 -14.52 -14.41
C SER A 90 3.89 -14.66 -13.26
N CYS A 91 2.75 -13.97 -13.35
CA CYS A 91 1.63 -14.03 -12.38
C CYS A 91 0.90 -15.39 -12.37
N GLN A 92 1.21 -16.30 -13.31
CA GLN A 92 0.77 -17.70 -13.30
C GLN A 92 1.87 -18.64 -12.76
N ASP A 93 3.10 -18.50 -13.25
CA ASP A 93 4.10 -19.58 -13.19
C ASP A 93 5.15 -19.45 -12.06
N ARG A 94 5.41 -18.25 -11.52
CA ARG A 94 6.45 -18.05 -10.49
C ARG A 94 6.04 -18.57 -9.11
N SER A 95 6.92 -18.38 -8.12
CA SER A 95 6.63 -18.54 -6.68
C SER A 95 5.49 -17.62 -6.24
N TYR A 96 4.53 -18.15 -5.48
CA TYR A 96 3.46 -17.39 -4.83
C TYR A 96 4.03 -16.38 -3.81
N LEU A 97 4.97 -16.80 -2.97
CA LEU A 97 5.60 -15.95 -1.96
C LEU A 97 6.44 -14.84 -2.60
N TYR A 98 7.19 -15.14 -3.68
CA TYR A 98 7.92 -14.14 -4.46
C TYR A 98 6.97 -13.11 -5.10
N LEU A 99 5.87 -13.55 -5.71
CA LEU A 99 4.89 -12.64 -6.31
C LEU A 99 4.19 -11.75 -5.26
N LEU A 100 3.87 -12.30 -4.08
CA LEU A 100 3.38 -11.53 -2.93
C LEU A 100 4.41 -10.49 -2.47
N ALA A 101 5.64 -10.93 -2.22
CA ALA A 101 6.72 -10.10 -1.73
C ALA A 101 7.06 -8.96 -2.72
N MET A 102 6.96 -9.23 -4.03
CA MET A 102 7.14 -8.27 -5.12
C MET A 102 5.84 -7.57 -5.54
N GLY A 103 4.74 -7.68 -4.79
CA GLY A 103 3.39 -7.27 -5.23
C GLY A 103 3.29 -5.81 -5.67
N TRP A 104 3.92 -4.87 -4.94
CA TRP A 104 3.98 -3.46 -5.32
C TRP A 104 4.84 -3.20 -6.57
N ASN A 105 5.92 -3.97 -6.77
CA ASN A 105 6.71 -3.89 -7.99
C ASN A 105 5.86 -4.32 -9.18
N ILE A 106 5.17 -5.46 -9.09
CA ILE A 106 4.28 -5.97 -10.15
C ILE A 106 3.17 -4.96 -10.50
N VAL A 107 2.54 -4.33 -9.49
CA VAL A 107 1.58 -3.23 -9.67
C VAL A 107 2.19 -2.04 -10.44
N TYR A 108 3.43 -1.66 -10.11
CA TYR A 108 4.16 -0.63 -10.84
C TYR A 108 4.47 -1.04 -12.29
N GLN A 109 4.89 -2.30 -12.54
CA GLN A 109 5.15 -2.79 -13.89
C GLN A 109 3.88 -2.79 -14.77
N PHE A 110 2.71 -3.14 -14.21
CA PHE A 110 1.43 -3.04 -14.95
C PHE A 110 1.12 -1.61 -15.38
N ARG A 111 1.26 -0.64 -14.46
CA ARG A 111 1.07 0.79 -14.75
C ARG A 111 2.08 1.29 -15.80
N ARG A 112 3.34 0.88 -15.67
CA ARG A 112 4.41 1.20 -16.64
C ARG A 112 4.12 0.62 -18.02
N ALA A 113 3.72 -0.65 -18.09
CA ALA A 113 3.43 -1.35 -19.34
C ALA A 113 2.25 -0.72 -20.10
N GLN A 114 1.18 -0.36 -19.39
CA GLN A 114 0.06 0.38 -19.99
C GLN A 114 0.52 1.72 -20.55
N ASN A 115 1.17 2.57 -19.74
CA ASN A 115 1.64 3.89 -20.18
C ASN A 115 2.59 3.81 -21.40
N GLU A 116 3.48 2.82 -21.42
CA GLU A 116 4.44 2.59 -22.50
C GLU A 116 3.73 2.17 -23.81
N ILE A 117 2.73 1.29 -23.71
CA ILE A 117 1.90 0.86 -24.85
C ILE A 117 1.00 2.01 -25.36
N ASP A 118 0.34 2.75 -24.46
CA ASP A 118 -0.49 3.92 -24.78
C ASP A 118 0.34 5.01 -25.50
N GLN A 119 1.60 5.23 -25.09
CA GLN A 119 2.48 6.20 -25.73
C GLN A 119 2.77 5.83 -27.19
N TYR A 120 3.12 4.57 -27.48
CA TYR A 120 3.32 4.12 -28.87
C TYR A 120 2.03 4.13 -29.68
N LEU A 121 0.89 3.80 -29.05
CA LEU A 121 -0.41 3.82 -29.69
C LEU A 121 -0.86 5.23 -30.10
N LYS A 122 -0.41 6.30 -29.44
CA LYS A 122 -0.71 7.68 -29.85
C LYS A 122 0.12 8.11 -31.06
N ILE A 123 1.36 7.65 -31.17
CA ILE A 123 2.28 8.02 -32.25
C ILE A 123 1.78 7.46 -33.60
N ILE A 124 1.30 6.22 -33.64
CA ILE A 124 0.92 5.55 -34.90
C ILE A 124 -0.23 6.28 -35.65
N PRO A 125 -1.37 6.66 -35.02
CA PRO A 125 -2.42 7.47 -35.63
C PRO A 125 -1.96 8.88 -36.02
N LEU A 126 -1.07 9.52 -35.25
CA LEU A 126 -0.57 10.85 -35.58
C LEU A 126 0.28 10.87 -36.86
N ILE A 127 1.02 9.79 -37.13
CA ILE A 127 1.80 9.64 -38.37
C ILE A 127 0.89 9.22 -39.55
N THR A 128 -0.14 8.42 -39.30
CA THR A 128 -0.96 7.81 -40.37
C THR A 128 -2.22 8.57 -40.76
N LEU A 129 -2.83 9.30 -39.83
CA LEU A 129 -4.25 9.66 -39.90
C LEU A 129 -4.54 11.04 -39.30
N VAL A 130 -4.12 12.08 -40.02
CA VAL A 130 -4.58 13.46 -39.77
C VAL A 130 -6.13 13.54 -39.84
N ASP A 131 -6.77 12.79 -40.73
CA ASP A 131 -8.19 12.97 -41.09
C ASP A 131 -9.18 11.86 -40.66
N ASN A 132 -8.76 10.76 -40.02
CA ASN A 132 -9.68 9.65 -39.69
C ASN A 132 -10.33 9.82 -38.30
N ALA A 133 -11.50 10.46 -38.28
CA ALA A 133 -12.29 10.70 -37.08
C ALA A 133 -12.66 9.43 -36.30
N ARG A 134 -12.92 8.29 -36.97
CA ARG A 134 -13.30 7.02 -36.31
C ARG A 134 -12.14 6.39 -35.53
N VAL A 135 -10.91 6.58 -35.99
CA VAL A 135 -9.70 6.17 -35.26
C VAL A 135 -9.47 7.11 -34.07
N ARG A 136 -9.69 8.41 -34.24
CA ARG A 136 -9.57 9.41 -33.16
C ARG A 136 -10.52 9.12 -32.00
N GLU A 137 -11.80 8.91 -32.29
CA GLU A 137 -12.83 8.50 -31.31
C GLU A 137 -12.40 7.24 -30.52
N ARG A 138 -11.85 6.24 -31.20
CA ARG A 138 -11.37 5.01 -30.56
C ARG A 138 -10.12 5.22 -29.72
N LEU A 139 -9.21 6.09 -30.13
CA LEU A 139 -8.05 6.47 -29.34
C LEU A 139 -8.51 7.18 -28.05
N GLU A 140 -9.46 8.11 -28.13
CA GLU A 140 -10.06 8.77 -26.95
C GLU A 140 -10.74 7.78 -25.99
N PHE A 141 -11.34 6.68 -26.49
CA PHE A 141 -11.84 5.60 -25.62
C PHE A 141 -10.72 4.85 -24.89
N ILE A 142 -9.59 4.58 -25.55
CA ILE A 142 -8.44 3.90 -24.95
C ILE A 142 -7.69 4.82 -23.98
N GLU A 143 -7.53 6.10 -24.30
CA GLU A 143 -6.93 7.11 -23.41
C GLU A 143 -7.73 7.30 -22.11
N ARG A 144 -9.05 7.06 -22.13
CA ARG A 144 -9.91 7.09 -20.93
C ARG A 144 -9.88 5.79 -20.12
N ASP A 145 -9.37 4.69 -20.69
CA ASP A 145 -9.33 3.35 -20.07
C ASP A 145 -8.10 3.17 -19.15
N GLN A 146 -7.81 4.20 -18.35
CA GLN A 146 -6.69 4.22 -17.41
C GLN A 146 -7.03 3.46 -16.13
N HIS A 147 -6.31 2.37 -15.89
CA HIS A 147 -6.61 1.43 -14.83
C HIS A 147 -5.81 1.71 -13.56
N GLU A 148 -6.49 1.89 -12.43
CA GLU A 148 -5.85 1.90 -11.13
C GLU A 148 -5.47 0.46 -10.71
N TYR A 149 -4.25 0.07 -11.06
CA TYR A 149 -3.62 -1.15 -10.57
C TYR A 149 -3.31 -1.02 -9.07
N THR A 150 -3.74 -2.02 -8.29
CA THR A 150 -3.62 -2.06 -6.82
C THR A 150 -3.13 -3.43 -6.35
N LEU A 151 -2.60 -3.49 -5.12
CA LEU A 151 -2.47 -4.74 -4.37
C LEU A 151 -3.81 -5.03 -3.65
N GLU A 152 -4.18 -6.29 -3.45
CA GLU A 152 -5.37 -6.66 -2.69
C GLU A 152 -5.09 -6.51 -1.17
N ALA A 153 -6.08 -6.14 -0.35
CA ALA A 153 -5.85 -5.76 1.06
C ALA A 153 -5.43 -6.96 1.93
N GLU A 154 -5.79 -8.16 1.50
CA GLU A 154 -5.36 -9.45 2.00
C GLU A 154 -3.89 -9.71 1.66
N ASP A 155 -3.52 -9.57 0.38
CA ASP A 155 -2.14 -9.73 -0.11
C ASP A 155 -1.19 -8.75 0.59
N MET A 156 -1.61 -7.51 0.84
CA MET A 156 -0.82 -6.48 1.52
C MET A 156 -0.44 -6.89 2.96
N LYS A 157 -1.39 -7.42 3.73
CA LYS A 157 -1.14 -7.93 5.09
C LYS A 157 -0.21 -9.14 5.07
N VAL A 158 -0.32 -10.01 4.07
CA VAL A 158 0.58 -11.16 3.91
C VAL A 158 1.99 -10.70 3.51
N GLN A 159 2.10 -9.67 2.67
CA GLN A 159 3.38 -9.05 2.32
C GLN A 159 4.08 -8.45 3.55
N GLU A 160 3.37 -7.69 4.39
CA GLU A 160 3.90 -7.16 5.66
C GLU A 160 4.45 -8.28 6.57
N VAL A 161 3.78 -9.43 6.61
CA VAL A 161 4.22 -10.60 7.38
C VAL A 161 5.48 -11.25 6.79
N ILE A 162 5.58 -11.37 5.46
CA ILE A 162 6.76 -11.94 4.77
C ILE A 162 8.02 -11.07 4.98
N MET A 163 7.86 -9.75 5.06
CA MET A 163 8.98 -8.80 5.19
C MET A 163 9.57 -8.71 6.62
N LYS A 164 9.03 -9.45 7.59
CA LYS A 164 9.58 -9.52 8.96
C LYS A 164 10.89 -10.33 8.95
N PRO A 165 11.98 -9.85 9.60
CA PRO A 165 13.22 -10.63 9.73
C PRO A 165 13.03 -11.99 10.41
N GLU A 166 12.16 -12.06 11.41
CA GLU A 166 11.75 -13.31 12.06
C GLU A 166 10.21 -13.38 12.11
N PRO A 167 9.57 -14.37 11.44
CA PRO A 167 8.12 -14.54 11.53
C PRO A 167 7.72 -15.22 12.85
N SER A 168 6.78 -14.63 13.58
CA SER A 168 6.21 -15.23 14.79
C SER A 168 5.39 -16.50 14.49
N LYS A 169 4.93 -17.20 15.54
CA LYS A 169 4.04 -18.36 15.36
C LYS A 169 2.76 -17.99 14.62
N ASP A 170 2.13 -16.87 15.00
CA ASP A 170 0.90 -16.39 14.37
C ASP A 170 1.14 -15.95 12.92
N ASP A 171 2.29 -15.32 12.65
CA ASP A 171 2.75 -15.04 11.28
C ASP A 171 2.84 -16.31 10.43
N THR A 172 3.48 -17.37 10.95
CA THR A 172 3.56 -18.64 10.21
C THR A 172 2.19 -19.30 10.01
N ILE A 173 1.22 -19.10 10.91
CA ILE A 173 -0.17 -19.56 10.70
C ILE A 173 -0.85 -18.78 9.56
N ILE A 174 -0.65 -17.46 9.49
CA ILE A 174 -1.14 -16.61 8.39
C ILE A 174 -0.53 -17.07 7.06
N LEU A 175 0.78 -17.29 6.99
CA LEU A 175 1.47 -17.77 5.79
C LEU A 175 0.99 -19.17 5.37
N THR A 176 0.88 -20.10 6.32
CA THR A 176 0.38 -21.48 6.11
C THR A 176 -1.05 -21.49 5.54
N LYS A 177 -1.93 -20.63 6.07
CA LYS A 177 -3.30 -20.49 5.58
C LYS A 177 -3.35 -19.98 4.14
N ASN A 178 -2.60 -18.93 3.84
CA ASN A 178 -2.58 -18.31 2.51
C ASN A 178 -1.94 -19.21 1.44
N LEU A 179 -0.84 -19.92 1.78
CA LEU A 179 -0.28 -20.99 0.94
C LEU A 179 -1.31 -22.10 0.66
N SER A 180 -2.08 -22.51 1.66
CA SER A 180 -3.15 -23.52 1.49
C SER A 180 -4.24 -23.03 0.52
N CYS A 181 -4.67 -21.77 0.62
CA CYS A 181 -5.63 -21.16 -0.31
C CYS A 181 -5.11 -21.08 -1.75
N SER A 182 -3.81 -20.82 -1.94
CA SER A 182 -3.16 -20.74 -3.26
C SER A 182 -2.83 -22.10 -3.89
N TYR A 183 -2.82 -23.18 -3.11
CA TYR A 183 -2.60 -24.55 -3.57
C TYR A 183 -3.76 -25.50 -3.12
N PRO A 184 -5.04 -25.22 -3.46
CA PRO A 184 -6.24 -25.80 -2.83
C PRO A 184 -6.52 -27.28 -3.17
N ARG A 185 -5.56 -28.00 -3.76
CA ARG A 185 -5.61 -29.44 -4.08
C ARG A 185 -4.31 -30.17 -3.72
N VAL A 186 -3.43 -29.53 -2.93
CA VAL A 186 -2.10 -30.05 -2.59
C VAL A 186 -1.95 -30.02 -1.06
N PRO A 187 -1.50 -31.09 -0.40
CA PRO A 187 -1.20 -31.06 1.03
C PRO A 187 -0.19 -29.96 1.37
N ILE A 188 -0.40 -29.22 2.46
CA ILE A 188 0.39 -28.02 2.78
C ILE A 188 1.91 -28.26 2.82
N ASN A 189 2.38 -29.41 3.33
CA ASN A 189 3.79 -29.79 3.30
C ASN A 189 4.35 -29.90 1.86
N GLU A 190 3.56 -30.40 0.91
CA GLU A 190 3.94 -30.51 -0.50
C GLU A 190 3.80 -29.17 -1.22
N ALA A 191 2.84 -28.33 -0.84
CA ALA A 191 2.73 -26.95 -1.31
C ALA A 191 3.96 -26.11 -0.90
N ILE A 192 4.39 -26.20 0.36
CA ILE A 192 5.61 -25.57 0.87
C ILE A 192 6.85 -26.09 0.12
N LYS A 193 6.95 -27.41 -0.14
CA LYS A 193 8.04 -27.98 -0.95
C LYS A 193 8.10 -27.41 -2.36
N LYS A 194 6.96 -27.38 -3.07
CA LYS A 194 6.84 -26.79 -4.43
C LYS A 194 7.12 -25.31 -4.46
N GLU A 195 6.83 -24.60 -3.37
CA GLU A 195 7.09 -23.19 -3.21
C GLU A 195 8.59 -22.90 -3.02
N ASN A 196 9.27 -23.70 -2.18
CA ASN A 196 10.72 -23.66 -2.00
C ASN A 196 11.46 -24.02 -3.32
N GLU A 197 11.04 -25.09 -4.02
CA GLU A 197 11.54 -25.46 -5.36
C GLU A 197 11.44 -24.30 -6.37
N LYS A 198 10.35 -23.52 -6.34
CA LYS A 198 10.20 -22.33 -7.19
C LYS A 198 11.12 -21.19 -6.75
N LEU A 199 11.22 -20.91 -5.45
CA LEU A 199 12.12 -19.86 -4.93
C LEU A 199 13.59 -20.16 -5.27
N GLN A 200 14.03 -21.42 -5.22
CA GLN A 200 15.36 -21.82 -5.67
C GLN A 200 15.60 -21.53 -7.17
N LEU A 201 14.58 -21.72 -8.03
CA LEU A 201 14.67 -21.36 -9.45
C LEU A 201 14.71 -19.84 -9.68
N GLU A 202 13.97 -19.04 -8.91
CA GLU A 202 14.10 -17.58 -8.96
C GLU A 202 15.49 -17.11 -8.45
N LEU A 203 16.04 -17.76 -7.42
CA LEU A 203 17.40 -17.48 -6.92
C LEU A 203 18.47 -17.78 -7.99
N GLN A 204 18.39 -18.93 -8.65
CA GLN A 204 19.31 -19.30 -9.73
C GLN A 204 19.26 -18.31 -10.91
N ARG A 205 18.08 -17.80 -11.27
CA ARG A 205 17.94 -16.69 -12.24
C ARG A 205 18.62 -15.41 -11.77
N SER A 206 18.40 -15.04 -10.50
CA SER A 206 19.00 -13.84 -9.91
C SER A 206 20.52 -13.91 -9.90
N GLN A 207 21.08 -15.08 -9.59
CA GLN A 207 22.51 -15.36 -9.63
C GLN A 207 23.06 -15.29 -11.07
N ALA A 208 22.36 -15.86 -12.05
CA ALA A 208 22.75 -15.77 -13.46
C ALA A 208 22.73 -14.33 -14.01
N ASN A 209 21.85 -13.48 -13.48
CA ASN A 209 21.77 -12.04 -13.79
C ASN A 209 22.72 -11.17 -12.95
N LEU A 210 23.49 -11.76 -12.02
CA LEU A 210 24.39 -11.05 -11.07
C LEU A 210 23.69 -10.04 -10.14
N ASP A 211 22.37 -10.13 -9.94
CA ASP A 211 21.63 -9.27 -9.01
C ASP A 211 21.77 -9.78 -7.56
N VAL A 212 22.76 -9.22 -6.85
CA VAL A 212 23.08 -9.57 -5.45
C VAL A 212 21.92 -9.23 -4.51
N GLY A 213 21.29 -8.06 -4.66
CA GLY A 213 20.21 -7.62 -3.77
C GLY A 213 18.95 -8.47 -3.92
N GLN A 214 18.69 -9.02 -5.11
CA GLN A 214 17.66 -10.03 -5.29
C GLN A 214 18.06 -11.42 -4.80
N CYS A 215 19.35 -11.79 -4.83
CA CYS A 215 19.79 -13.02 -4.18
C CYS A 215 19.54 -12.97 -2.67
N GLU A 216 19.92 -11.88 -2.00
CA GLU A 216 19.67 -11.64 -0.57
C GLU A 216 18.16 -11.66 -0.25
N PHE A 217 17.34 -10.98 -1.05
CA PHE A 217 15.89 -10.95 -0.90
C PHE A 217 15.24 -12.33 -1.08
N ILE A 218 15.64 -13.11 -2.09
CA ILE A 218 15.09 -14.45 -2.33
C ILE A 218 15.59 -15.45 -1.27
N GLN A 219 16.80 -15.26 -0.73
CA GLN A 219 17.29 -16.05 0.41
C GLN A 219 16.41 -15.83 1.65
N HIS A 220 16.07 -14.57 1.99
CA HIS A 220 15.11 -14.29 3.07
C HIS A 220 13.75 -15.00 2.86
N LEU A 221 13.25 -15.06 1.62
CA LEU A 221 12.02 -15.80 1.30
C LEU A 221 12.17 -17.32 1.48
N LEU A 222 13.34 -17.90 1.20
CA LEU A 222 13.64 -19.32 1.46
C LEU A 222 13.67 -19.60 2.97
N ASP A 223 14.34 -18.74 3.74
CA ASP A 223 14.48 -18.86 5.19
C ASP A 223 13.10 -18.78 5.88
N VAL A 224 12.27 -17.80 5.51
CA VAL A 224 10.86 -17.69 5.96
C VAL A 224 10.05 -18.94 5.57
N THR A 225 10.31 -19.51 4.40
CA THR A 225 9.64 -20.75 3.94
C THR A 225 10.04 -21.96 4.80
N GLU A 226 11.29 -22.03 5.29
CA GLU A 226 11.74 -23.08 6.20
C GLU A 226 11.17 -22.93 7.62
N VAL A 227 11.04 -21.71 8.14
CA VAL A 227 10.35 -21.46 9.43
C VAL A 227 8.87 -21.83 9.35
N VAL A 228 8.21 -21.59 8.21
CA VAL A 228 6.84 -22.08 7.94
C VAL A 228 6.81 -23.61 7.84
N ALA A 229 7.79 -24.24 7.18
CA ALA A 229 7.88 -25.70 7.07
C ALA A 229 7.98 -26.38 8.44
N THR A 230 8.89 -25.92 9.30
CA THR A 230 9.14 -26.47 10.64
C THR A 230 7.94 -26.28 11.57
N ASN A 231 7.30 -25.10 11.57
CA ASN A 231 6.06 -24.89 12.34
C ASN A 231 4.87 -25.71 11.83
N SER A 232 4.77 -25.97 10.51
CA SER A 232 3.72 -26.85 9.95
C SER A 232 3.84 -28.32 10.41
N LEU A 233 5.05 -28.75 10.81
CA LEU A 233 5.32 -30.09 11.35
C LEU A 233 5.03 -30.15 12.86
N SER A 234 5.42 -29.14 13.64
CA SER A 234 5.18 -29.13 15.09
C SER A 234 3.69 -29.11 15.44
N LEU A 235 2.86 -28.42 14.65
CA LEU A 235 1.40 -28.42 14.78
C LEU A 235 0.76 -29.82 14.67
N LYS A 236 1.41 -30.78 13.97
CA LYS A 236 0.95 -32.17 13.86
C LYS A 236 1.34 -33.07 15.04
N SER A 237 2.23 -32.61 15.93
CA SER A 237 2.70 -33.38 17.10
C SER A 237 1.91 -33.16 18.40
N SER A 238 0.93 -32.24 18.39
CA SER A 238 0.09 -31.98 19.58
C SER A 238 -0.99 -33.08 19.75
N PRO A 239 -1.13 -33.70 20.94
CA PRO A 239 -2.07 -34.80 21.13
C PRO A 239 -3.55 -34.37 20.98
N ILE A 240 -4.28 -35.07 20.10
CA ILE A 240 -5.74 -34.97 20.01
C ILE A 240 -6.36 -35.50 21.31
N LYS A 241 -7.01 -34.62 22.08
CA LYS A 241 -7.94 -35.06 23.13
C LYS A 241 -9.24 -35.55 22.46
N PRO A 242 -9.71 -36.78 22.71
CA PRO A 242 -10.95 -37.27 22.15
C PRO A 242 -12.15 -36.47 22.71
N PRO A 243 -13.25 -36.31 21.93
CA PRO A 243 -14.43 -35.61 22.39
C PRO A 243 -15.11 -36.37 23.53
N LYS A 244 -15.36 -35.70 24.65
CA LYS A 244 -16.27 -36.22 25.67
C LYS A 244 -17.69 -36.15 25.14
N LYS A 245 -18.33 -37.30 24.96
CA LYS A 245 -19.79 -37.37 24.91
C LYS A 245 -20.36 -36.97 26.27
N LEU A 246 -21.45 -36.22 26.25
CA LEU A 246 -22.54 -36.37 27.20
C LEU A 246 -23.83 -36.16 26.39
N ASP A 247 -24.82 -37.00 26.63
CA ASP A 247 -26.03 -37.08 25.79
C ASP A 247 -27.11 -36.10 26.27
N GLU A 248 -27.88 -35.51 25.35
CA GLU A 248 -29.32 -35.30 25.59
C GLU A 248 -30.15 -35.21 24.30
N SER A 249 -31.48 -35.22 24.47
CA SER A 249 -32.42 -35.88 23.54
C SER A 249 -33.00 -35.03 22.39
N TYR A 250 -33.57 -35.75 21.43
CA TYR A 250 -34.44 -35.35 20.31
C TYR A 250 -35.24 -34.04 20.46
N SER A 251 -35.18 -33.20 19.42
CA SER A 251 -36.28 -32.79 18.51
C SER A 251 -36.15 -31.32 18.04
N ASN A 252 -36.77 -30.83 16.96
CA ASN A 252 -37.11 -31.31 15.61
C ASN A 252 -37.65 -30.07 14.81
N VAL A 253 -37.85 -30.15 13.50
CA VAL A 253 -38.63 -29.19 12.66
C VAL A 253 -38.02 -27.80 12.36
N ASP A 254 -37.46 -27.71 11.14
CA ASP A 254 -37.70 -26.75 10.04
C ASP A 254 -37.65 -25.20 10.14
N SER A 255 -37.24 -24.68 8.97
CA SER A 255 -37.73 -23.46 8.29
C SER A 255 -36.90 -22.17 8.33
N TYR A 256 -36.60 -21.71 7.11
CA TYR A 256 -36.34 -20.33 6.71
C TYR A 256 -37.35 -19.34 7.33
N THR A 257 -36.91 -18.09 7.56
CA THR A 257 -37.27 -16.93 6.70
C THR A 257 -36.58 -15.65 7.20
N ASP A 258 -36.08 -14.82 6.28
CA ASP A 258 -35.62 -13.44 6.56
C ASP A 258 -36.74 -12.58 7.15
N HIS A 259 -36.43 -11.63 8.04
CA HIS A 259 -36.92 -10.26 7.87
C HIS A 259 -36.25 -9.24 8.80
N TYR A 260 -35.90 -8.07 8.25
CA TYR A 260 -35.72 -6.83 9.00
C TYR A 260 -37.04 -6.39 9.63
N VAL A 261 -36.99 -5.79 10.83
CA VAL A 261 -37.64 -4.49 11.13
C VAL A 261 -36.95 -3.83 12.33
N GLU A 262 -36.92 -2.50 12.30
CA GLU A 262 -36.34 -1.57 13.28
C GLU A 262 -37.40 -1.10 14.29
N SER A 263 -37.05 -0.95 15.58
CA SER A 263 -37.81 -0.06 16.48
C SER A 263 -36.99 0.46 17.67
N TYR A 264 -37.12 1.76 17.95
CA TYR A 264 -36.53 2.44 19.10
C TYR A 264 -37.47 2.45 20.30
N ALA A 265 -36.95 2.26 21.52
CA ALA A 265 -37.22 3.08 22.71
C ALA A 265 -36.47 2.55 23.95
N LYS A 266 -36.32 3.27 25.07
CA LYS A 266 -35.94 4.68 25.38
C LYS A 266 -35.95 4.78 26.93
N ASN A 267 -35.35 5.84 27.51
CA ASN A 267 -35.52 6.28 28.91
C ASN A 267 -34.90 5.34 30.00
N ASP A 268 -34.40 5.82 31.15
CA ASP A 268 -34.19 7.22 31.57
C ASP A 268 -33.03 7.41 32.57
N GLU A 269 -32.76 8.70 32.82
CA GLU A 269 -31.95 9.33 33.87
C GLU A 269 -32.21 8.78 35.31
N LYS A 270 -31.48 9.05 36.42
CA LYS A 270 -30.46 10.06 36.86
C LYS A 270 -29.83 9.51 38.20
N GLN A 271 -28.84 10.05 38.91
CA GLN A 271 -27.96 11.25 38.87
C GLN A 271 -26.63 10.96 39.64
N ALA A 272 -25.75 11.96 39.85
CA ALA A 272 -24.50 11.88 40.61
C ALA A 272 -24.70 11.91 42.16
N THR A 273 -23.70 11.54 43.00
CA THR A 273 -22.62 12.45 43.44
C THR A 273 -21.57 11.83 44.38
N SER A 274 -20.45 12.57 44.55
CA SER A 274 -19.45 12.54 45.65
C SER A 274 -18.05 11.97 45.32
N ARG A 275 -17.07 12.39 46.13
CA ARG A 275 -15.61 12.28 45.92
C ARG A 275 -14.90 11.71 47.17
N ASN A 276 -13.59 11.45 46.99
CA ASN A 276 -12.48 11.38 47.96
C ASN A 276 -11.89 9.97 48.08
N THR A 277 -10.76 9.65 47.42
CA THR A 277 -9.37 10.04 47.70
C THR A 277 -8.78 9.44 48.99
N SER A 278 -7.98 8.39 48.81
CA SER A 278 -6.79 8.13 49.63
C SER A 278 -5.69 7.51 48.75
N SER A 279 -4.44 7.66 49.18
CA SER A 279 -3.23 7.19 48.47
C SER A 279 -2.20 6.71 49.51
N VAL A 280 -0.91 6.63 49.15
CA VAL A 280 0.23 6.15 49.98
C VAL A 280 0.27 4.60 50.10
N SER A 281 1.25 3.85 49.57
CA SER A 281 2.69 4.00 49.23
C SER A 281 3.69 3.77 50.38
N SER A 282 4.48 2.70 50.29
CA SER A 282 5.68 2.39 51.12
C SER A 282 6.26 1.04 50.67
N LYS A 283 7.56 0.77 50.48
CA LYS A 283 8.84 1.53 50.43
C LYS A 283 9.81 0.70 49.52
N HIS A 284 10.82 1.21 48.80
CA HIS A 284 12.07 1.87 49.26
C HIS A 284 12.91 0.91 50.17
N GLU A 285 14.22 0.66 50.04
CA GLU A 285 15.40 1.28 49.37
C GLU A 285 16.45 0.19 49.00
N LEU A 286 17.47 0.33 48.16
CA LEU A 286 17.96 1.30 47.14
C LEU A 286 18.88 0.48 46.16
N LEU A 287 19.95 0.87 45.43
CA LEU A 287 20.85 2.03 45.26
C LEU A 287 21.41 2.06 43.81
N SER A 288 21.40 3.21 43.13
CA SER A 288 22.53 3.76 42.35
C SER A 288 22.17 5.13 41.75
N SER A 289 23.12 6.09 41.74
CA SER A 289 22.86 7.48 41.34
C SER A 289 23.79 7.94 40.21
N LYS A 290 23.18 8.40 39.11
CA LYS A 290 23.76 9.46 38.26
C LYS A 290 22.66 10.16 37.46
N GLY A 291 22.67 11.49 37.46
CA GLY A 291 21.61 12.29 36.84
C GLY A 291 21.65 12.27 35.31
N SER A 292 20.46 12.34 34.70
CA SER A 292 20.27 12.65 33.28
C SER A 292 18.99 13.47 33.14
N HIS A 293 18.91 14.32 32.10
CA HIS A 293 17.67 15.02 31.78
C HIS A 293 16.59 14.01 31.39
N ARG A 294 15.39 14.13 31.98
CA ARG A 294 14.19 13.46 31.48
C ARG A 294 13.80 14.08 30.15
N TYR A 295 14.12 13.38 29.06
CA TYR A 295 13.41 13.55 27.80
C TYR A 295 12.03 12.88 27.94
N GLU A 296 11.04 13.45 27.27
CA GLU A 296 9.69 12.91 27.25
C GLU A 296 9.39 12.25 25.89
N GLU A 297 8.48 11.29 25.91
CA GLU A 297 7.98 10.61 24.72
C GLU A 297 6.85 11.43 24.06
N TRP A 298 6.40 11.05 22.87
CA TRP A 298 5.21 11.65 22.25
C TRP A 298 3.95 11.24 23.05
N HIS A 299 3.05 12.19 23.34
CA HIS A 299 1.76 11.89 23.99
C HIS A 299 0.67 11.43 23.00
N SER A 300 0.89 11.62 21.70
CA SER A 300 -0.01 11.17 20.63
C SER A 300 0.69 10.21 19.67
N ASP A 301 0.07 9.08 19.37
CA ASP A 301 0.54 8.15 18.34
C ASP A 301 0.53 8.79 16.94
N LEU A 302 1.54 8.44 16.12
CA LEU A 302 1.67 8.91 14.74
C LEU A 302 0.45 8.53 13.86
N LEU A 303 -0.21 7.41 14.16
CA LEU A 303 -1.42 6.94 13.46
C LEU A 303 -2.73 7.27 14.20
N GLY A 304 -2.68 8.00 15.32
CA GLY A 304 -3.85 8.37 16.12
C GLY A 304 -4.79 9.41 15.46
N CYS A 305 -4.61 9.74 14.18
CA CYS A 305 -5.37 10.78 13.49
C CYS A 305 -6.89 10.54 13.53
N CYS A 306 -7.32 9.28 13.50
CA CYS A 306 -8.72 8.85 13.54
C CYS A 306 -9.48 9.29 14.80
N SER A 307 -8.81 9.67 15.89
CA SER A 307 -9.46 10.19 17.10
C SER A 307 -10.13 11.56 16.89
N GLU A 308 -9.78 12.31 15.84
CA GLU A 308 -10.44 13.57 15.45
C GLU A 308 -10.51 13.70 13.92
N PRO A 309 -11.45 13.02 13.25
CA PRO A 309 -11.48 12.95 11.79
C PRO A 309 -11.63 14.32 11.13
N LEU A 310 -12.34 15.26 11.77
CA LEU A 310 -12.52 16.62 11.26
C LEU A 310 -11.20 17.42 11.17
N LEU A 311 -10.27 17.22 12.13
CA LEU A 311 -8.95 17.87 12.10
C LEU A 311 -8.04 17.23 11.05
N CYS A 312 -8.12 15.91 10.89
CA CYS A 312 -7.40 15.17 9.85
C CYS A 312 -7.86 15.62 8.45
N ILE A 313 -9.17 15.59 8.18
CA ILE A 313 -9.79 16.05 6.92
C ILE A 313 -9.37 17.51 6.62
N LYS A 314 -9.44 18.41 7.61
CA LYS A 314 -9.03 19.81 7.44
C LYS A 314 -7.54 19.95 7.10
N THR A 315 -6.68 19.11 7.67
CA THR A 315 -5.24 19.14 7.40
C THR A 315 -4.90 18.50 6.05
N VAL A 316 -5.70 17.54 5.56
CA VAL A 316 -5.57 16.98 4.20
C VAL A 316 -5.95 18.01 3.12
N PHE A 317 -7.07 18.72 3.29
CA PHE A 317 -7.50 19.73 2.30
C PHE A 317 -6.81 21.10 2.44
N PHE A 318 -6.25 21.44 3.61
CA PHE A 318 -5.58 22.73 3.85
C PHE A 318 -4.37 22.59 4.82
N PRO A 319 -3.31 21.87 4.44
CA PRO A 319 -2.19 21.56 5.34
C PRO A 319 -1.45 22.79 5.85
N CYS A 320 -1.37 23.86 5.06
CA CYS A 320 -0.71 25.12 5.44
C CYS A 320 -1.36 25.81 6.65
N GLY A 321 -2.65 25.59 6.94
CA GLY A 321 -3.33 26.12 8.13
C GLY A 321 -3.01 25.39 9.44
N THR A 322 -2.54 24.14 9.36
CA THR A 322 -2.02 23.38 10.51
C THR A 322 -0.51 23.59 10.61
N PHE A 323 0.20 23.45 9.49
CA PHE A 323 1.65 23.62 9.40
C PHE A 323 2.13 25.02 9.79
N SER A 324 1.43 26.11 9.42
CA SER A 324 1.80 27.48 9.83
C SER A 324 1.89 27.63 11.35
N LYS A 325 0.97 27.01 12.11
CA LYS A 325 0.98 27.07 13.57
C LYS A 325 2.10 26.22 14.17
N VAL A 326 2.26 24.99 13.67
CA VAL A 326 3.36 24.08 14.09
C VAL A 326 4.72 24.73 13.82
N ALA A 327 4.91 25.27 12.62
CA ALA A 327 6.11 26.01 12.24
C ALA A 327 6.30 27.27 13.07
N SER A 328 5.22 28.00 13.41
CA SER A 328 5.32 29.19 14.27
C SER A 328 5.88 28.85 15.65
N VAL A 329 5.37 27.77 16.27
CA VAL A 329 5.88 27.29 17.56
C VAL A 329 7.33 26.79 17.41
N ALA A 330 7.63 26.00 16.38
CA ALA A 330 8.97 25.45 16.13
C ALA A 330 10.04 26.52 15.79
N ALA A 331 9.65 27.66 15.23
CA ALA A 331 10.53 28.76 14.83
C ALA A 331 10.58 29.94 15.82
N ASP A 332 9.69 29.97 16.82
CA ASP A 332 9.49 31.09 17.75
C ASP A 332 9.16 32.43 17.06
N ARG A 333 8.52 32.35 15.89
CA ARG A 333 8.12 33.47 15.05
C ARG A 333 6.71 33.20 14.53
N HIS A 334 5.83 34.20 14.51
CA HIS A 334 4.56 34.07 13.81
C HIS A 334 4.80 33.89 12.30
N ILE A 335 4.37 32.75 11.76
CA ILE A 335 4.37 32.39 10.34
C ILE A 335 2.93 32.39 9.86
N SER A 336 2.63 33.16 8.80
CA SER A 336 1.26 33.24 8.29
C SER A 336 0.86 31.99 7.49
N SER A 337 -0.44 31.71 7.38
CA SER A 337 -0.91 30.57 6.55
C SER A 337 -0.62 30.74 5.05
N ALA A 338 -0.44 31.98 4.57
CA ALA A 338 -0.06 32.26 3.18
C ALA A 338 1.43 32.01 2.95
N GLU A 339 2.28 32.50 3.85
CA GLU A 339 3.73 32.24 3.89
C GLU A 339 4.02 30.73 3.97
N ALA A 340 3.35 30.03 4.89
CA ALA A 340 3.44 28.57 5.01
C ALA A 340 2.94 27.82 3.76
N CYS A 341 1.99 28.37 3.01
CA CYS A 341 1.52 27.79 1.75
C CYS A 341 2.55 28.00 0.62
N ASN A 342 3.13 29.20 0.51
CA ASN A 342 4.16 29.53 -0.47
C ASN A 342 5.41 28.67 -0.28
N GLU A 343 5.88 28.54 0.96
CA GLU A 343 7.02 27.67 1.31
C GLU A 343 6.73 26.20 0.98
N LEU A 344 5.59 25.66 1.45
CA LEU A 344 5.24 24.26 1.22
C LEU A 344 5.06 23.95 -0.27
N MET A 345 4.53 24.90 -1.05
CA MET A 345 4.42 24.81 -2.51
C MET A 345 5.80 24.85 -3.18
N ALA A 346 6.68 25.79 -2.81
CA ALA A 346 8.03 25.90 -3.35
C ALA A 346 8.85 24.61 -3.10
N TYR A 347 8.83 24.08 -1.88
CA TYR A 347 9.50 22.82 -1.57
C TYR A 347 8.82 21.60 -2.21
N SER A 348 7.51 21.65 -2.51
CA SER A 348 6.84 20.58 -3.26
C SER A 348 7.24 20.53 -4.74
N LEU A 349 7.43 21.69 -5.39
CA LEU A 349 7.86 21.77 -6.79
C LEU A 349 9.25 21.16 -7.03
N ILE A 350 10.12 21.17 -6.02
CA ILE A 350 11.44 20.52 -6.03
C ILE A 350 11.45 19.14 -5.32
N LEU A 351 10.27 18.53 -5.12
CA LEU A 351 10.06 17.21 -4.49
C LEU A 351 10.68 17.05 -3.09
N SER A 352 10.86 18.16 -2.36
CA SER A 352 11.61 18.27 -1.10
C SER A 352 10.72 18.70 0.08
N CYS A 353 9.39 18.70 -0.09
CA CYS A 353 8.44 19.10 0.94
C CYS A 353 8.56 18.25 2.22
N CYS A 354 8.78 16.94 2.11
CA CYS A 354 9.01 16.05 3.26
C CYS A 354 10.31 16.39 4.01
N CYS A 355 11.37 16.80 3.29
CA CYS A 355 12.64 17.24 3.89
C CYS A 355 12.46 18.56 4.66
N TYR A 356 11.65 19.47 4.11
CA TYR A 356 11.33 20.75 4.75
C TYR A 356 10.47 20.56 6.00
N THR A 357 9.38 19.80 5.93
CA THR A 357 8.50 19.54 7.08
C THR A 357 9.19 18.70 8.16
N CYS A 358 10.00 17.69 7.81
CA CYS A 358 10.77 16.96 8.82
C CYS A 358 11.82 17.83 9.52
N CYS A 359 12.39 18.85 8.85
CA CYS A 359 13.26 19.83 9.49
C CYS A 359 12.51 20.74 10.47
N ILE A 360 11.22 21.03 10.23
CA ILE A 360 10.35 21.73 11.19
C ILE A 360 9.96 20.81 12.36
N ARG A 361 9.56 19.56 12.11
CA ARG A 361 9.33 18.54 13.16
C ARG A 361 10.53 18.39 14.09
N ARG A 362 11.74 18.31 13.53
CA ARG A 362 12.99 18.24 14.30
C ARG A 362 13.27 19.47 15.16
N LYS A 363 12.90 20.68 14.70
CA LYS A 363 12.95 21.91 15.51
C LYS A 363 11.90 21.88 16.63
N LEU A 364 10.68 21.43 16.31
CA LEU A 364 9.58 21.30 17.27
C LEU A 364 9.94 20.35 18.41
N ARG A 365 10.39 19.13 18.11
CA ARG A 365 10.83 18.16 19.13
C ARG A 365 11.92 18.69 20.04
N LYS A 366 12.91 19.41 19.48
CA LYS A 366 13.96 20.08 20.28
C LYS A 366 13.39 21.13 21.23
N LYS A 367 12.39 21.92 20.80
CA LYS A 367 11.74 22.94 21.63
C LYS A 367 10.85 22.33 22.72
N LEU A 368 10.24 21.18 22.45
CA LEU A 368 9.32 20.49 23.35
C LEU A 368 9.99 19.37 24.19
N ASN A 369 11.32 19.19 24.08
CA ASN A 369 12.14 18.14 24.72
C ASN A 369 11.69 16.68 24.43
N ILE A 370 11.21 16.43 23.21
CA ILE A 370 10.68 15.13 22.78
C ILE A 370 11.77 14.24 22.20
N MET A 371 11.88 13.01 22.70
CA MET A 371 12.78 11.97 22.19
C MET A 371 12.46 11.59 20.72
N GLY A 372 13.47 11.19 19.95
CA GLY A 372 13.29 10.75 18.55
C GLY A 372 14.50 11.02 17.65
N GLY A 373 14.58 10.29 16.53
CA GLY A 373 15.69 10.34 15.57
C GLY A 373 15.44 11.26 14.36
N PHE A 374 16.49 11.59 13.61
CA PHE A 374 16.34 12.27 12.31
C PHE A 374 15.67 11.36 11.25
N VAL A 375 16.00 10.06 11.28
CA VAL A 375 15.38 9.04 10.42
C VAL A 375 13.89 8.89 10.74
N ASP A 376 13.54 8.87 12.03
CA ASP A 376 12.15 8.83 12.52
C ASP A 376 11.33 10.06 12.10
N ASP A 377 11.89 11.28 12.25
CA ASP A 377 11.26 12.51 11.76
C ASP A 377 11.00 12.47 10.25
N PHE A 378 11.95 11.95 9.47
CA PHE A 378 11.86 11.87 8.01
C PHE A 378 10.85 10.81 7.55
N LEU A 379 10.90 9.60 8.12
CA LEU A 379 9.95 8.53 7.83
C LEU A 379 8.51 8.92 8.21
N SER A 380 8.32 9.64 9.32
CA SER A 380 7.01 10.17 9.73
C SER A 380 6.37 11.03 8.62
N HIS A 381 7.14 11.95 8.03
CA HIS A 381 6.65 12.83 6.95
C HIS A 381 6.58 12.14 5.59
N LEU A 382 7.46 11.17 5.32
CA LEU A 382 7.46 10.39 4.08
C LEU A 382 6.26 9.43 4.01
N MET A 383 5.87 8.81 5.13
CA MET A 383 4.74 7.87 5.18
C MET A 383 3.39 8.59 5.13
N CYS A 384 3.20 9.65 5.91
CA CYS A 384 2.05 10.56 5.81
C CYS A 384 2.34 11.88 6.54
N CYS A 385 2.91 12.85 5.83
CA CYS A 385 3.02 14.25 6.23
C CYS A 385 1.70 14.78 6.84
N CYS A 386 0.57 14.37 6.25
CA CYS A 386 -0.79 14.52 6.78
C CYS A 386 -0.95 14.18 8.29
N CYS A 387 -0.53 12.98 8.71
CA CYS A 387 -0.65 12.53 10.10
C CYS A 387 0.48 13.05 10.97
N ALA A 388 1.70 13.19 10.44
CA ALA A 388 2.82 13.81 11.16
C ALA A 388 2.49 15.25 11.59
N LEU A 389 1.89 16.06 10.71
CA LEU A 389 1.43 17.42 11.03
C LEU A 389 0.28 17.46 12.06
N VAL A 390 -0.63 16.47 12.04
CA VAL A 390 -1.70 16.36 13.04
C VAL A 390 -1.14 15.94 14.41
N GLN A 391 -0.20 14.99 14.45
CA GLN A 391 0.51 14.59 15.67
C GLN A 391 1.29 15.79 16.26
N GLU A 392 2.03 16.52 15.42
CA GLU A 392 2.78 17.72 15.81
C GLU A 392 1.85 18.83 16.34
N TRP A 393 0.69 19.04 15.72
CA TRP A 393 -0.29 20.00 16.23
C TRP A 393 -0.87 19.57 17.58
N ARG A 394 -1.25 18.30 17.75
CA ARG A 394 -1.75 17.79 19.03
C ARG A 394 -0.71 17.89 20.14
N GLU A 395 0.54 17.57 19.86
CA GLU A 395 1.62 17.67 20.86
C GLU A 395 1.87 19.14 21.26
N VAL A 396 1.73 20.09 20.32
CA VAL A 396 1.71 21.54 20.59
C VAL A 396 0.51 21.94 21.45
N GLU A 397 -0.68 21.39 21.21
CA GLU A 397 -1.90 21.73 21.96
C GLU A 397 -1.88 21.11 23.38
N ILE A 398 -1.41 19.87 23.53
CA ILE A 398 -1.22 19.18 24.82
C ILE A 398 -0.17 19.91 25.67
N ARG A 399 1.04 20.15 25.15
CA ARG A 399 2.10 20.81 25.92
C ARG A 399 1.85 22.31 26.08
N GLY A 400 1.20 22.96 25.11
CA GLY A 400 0.84 24.38 25.16
C GLY A 400 -0.25 24.69 26.19
N THR A 401 -1.22 23.79 26.40
CA THR A 401 -2.29 23.98 27.40
C THR A 401 -1.82 23.82 28.86
N HIS A 402 -0.62 23.28 29.09
CA HIS A 402 0.08 23.36 30.38
C HIS A 402 0.93 24.62 30.55
N GLY A 403 1.19 25.38 29.48
CA GLY A 403 2.08 26.56 29.48
C GLY A 403 1.37 27.91 29.47
N LEU A 404 0.07 27.97 29.14
CA LEU A 404 -0.70 29.21 29.10
C LEU A 404 -2.13 29.00 29.61
N GLU A 405 -2.58 29.84 30.55
CA GLU A 405 -3.98 29.83 30.98
C GLU A 405 -4.91 30.16 29.80
N LYS A 406 -6.00 29.40 29.67
CA LYS A 406 -7.04 29.70 28.66
C LYS A 406 -7.79 30.96 29.09
N THR A 407 -7.37 32.12 28.60
CA THR A 407 -8.08 33.40 28.75
C THR A 407 -9.52 33.25 28.25
N LYS A 408 -10.43 33.04 29.19
CA LYS A 408 -11.81 32.65 28.93
C LYS A 408 -12.65 33.86 28.54
N VAL A 409 -12.49 34.32 27.30
CA VAL A 409 -13.28 35.41 26.72
C VAL A 409 -14.77 35.05 26.81
N ARG A 410 -15.47 35.68 27.75
CA ARG A 410 -16.93 35.69 27.79
C ARG A 410 -17.44 36.70 26.75
N PRO A 411 -18.54 36.40 26.01
CA PRO A 411 -19.26 37.45 25.31
C PRO A 411 -19.83 38.45 26.34
N PRO A 412 -19.93 39.75 26.00
CA PRO A 412 -20.56 40.74 26.87
C PRO A 412 -22.06 40.45 27.04
N THR A 413 -22.62 40.85 28.17
CA THR A 413 -24.06 40.71 28.48
C THR A 413 -24.90 41.51 27.49
N SER A 414 -25.98 40.93 26.99
CA SER A 414 -26.96 41.63 26.16
C SER A 414 -27.61 42.77 26.94
N GLN A 415 -27.39 44.01 26.51
CA GLN A 415 -28.18 45.15 26.95
C GLN A 415 -29.54 45.10 26.23
N LEU A 416 -30.64 45.03 26.99
CA LEU A 416 -31.93 45.42 26.46
C LEU A 416 -31.96 46.95 26.33
N MET A 417 -32.51 47.44 25.23
CA MET A 417 -33.04 48.80 25.18
C MET A 417 -34.42 48.79 25.86
N GLU A 418 -34.65 49.70 26.77
CA GLU A 418 -36.02 50.11 27.15
C GLU A 418 -36.62 50.92 25.99
N SER A 419 -37.96 50.88 25.87
CA SER A 419 -38.72 51.39 24.71
C SER A 419 -39.33 52.76 24.95
#